data_AF-A0A965SS74-F1
#
_entry.id   AF-A0A965SS74-F1
#
_cell.length_a   1.000
_cell.length_b   1.000
_cell.length_c   1.000
_cell.angle_alpha   90.00
_cell.angle_beta   90.00
_cell.angle_gamma   90.00
#
_symmetry.space_group_name_H-M   'P 1'
#
loop_
_entity.id
_entity.type
_entity.pdbx_description
1 polymer ?
#
loop_
_entity_poly.entity_id
_entity_poly.type
_entity_poly.pdbx_seq_one_letter_code
_entity_poly.pdbx_strand_id
1 'polypeptide(L)'
;MKNSHKLIVNPIKVVFISIAVFLNTVAAYAQVNCIKVDQIDKWEVLDNNKIIVYDNQGGNIAFVIFDSISPAPSLKKNDETFRFFSSTICRFDRVQISNGMTMITSIEPIRK
;
A
#
# COMPACT_ATOMS: atom_id res chain seq x y z
N MET A 1 -23.48 -17.45 52.67
CA MET A 1 -23.98 -16.23 52.00
C MET A 1 -22.98 -15.86 50.90
N LYS A 2 -23.38 -15.87 49.62
CA LYS A 2 -22.51 -15.56 48.47
C LYS A 2 -22.68 -14.07 48.12
N ASN A 3 -21.64 -13.27 48.33
CA ASN A 3 -21.60 -11.89 47.87
C ASN A 3 -21.36 -11.86 46.35
N SER A 4 -22.43 -11.68 45.59
CA SER A 4 -22.33 -11.37 44.16
C SER A 4 -21.90 -9.90 43.99
N HIS A 5 -20.61 -9.70 43.73
CA HIS A 5 -20.09 -8.41 43.28
C HIS A 5 -20.64 -8.11 41.89
N LYS A 6 -21.63 -7.21 41.83
CA LYS A 6 -22.21 -6.69 40.60
C LYS A 6 -21.19 -5.76 39.96
N LEU A 7 -20.50 -6.21 38.91
CA LEU A 7 -19.60 -5.37 38.11
C LEU A 7 -20.44 -4.26 37.46
N ILE A 8 -20.30 -3.03 37.94
CA ILE A 8 -20.90 -1.85 37.30
C ILE A 8 -19.98 -1.48 36.13
N VAL A 9 -20.30 -2.00 34.96
CA VAL A 9 -19.61 -1.64 33.73
C VAL A 9 -20.12 -0.26 33.30
N ASN A 10 -19.25 0.75 33.38
CA ASN A 10 -19.60 2.12 32.99
C ASN A 10 -19.75 2.17 31.45
N PRO A 11 -20.95 2.44 30.90
CA PRO A 11 -21.23 2.32 29.47
C PRO A 11 -20.36 3.23 28.60
N ILE A 12 -19.93 4.38 29.15
CA ILE A 12 -19.04 5.33 28.47
C ILE A 12 -17.68 4.66 28.20
N LYS A 13 -17.12 3.92 29.17
CA LYS A 13 -15.84 3.22 28.99
C LYS A 13 -15.91 2.11 27.94
N VAL A 14 -17.05 1.44 27.82
CA VAL A 14 -17.25 0.40 26.80
C VAL A 14 -17.24 1.00 25.40
N VAL A 15 -17.92 2.14 25.21
CA VAL A 15 -17.97 2.84 23.91
C VAL A 15 -16.58 3.31 23.47
N PHE A 16 -15.77 3.87 24.37
CA PHE A 16 -14.40 4.29 24.03
C PHE A 16 -13.50 3.11 23.64
N ILE A 17 -13.63 1.97 24.33
CA ILE A 17 -12.88 0.75 23.98
C ILE A 17 -13.34 0.23 22.61
N SER A 18 -14.64 0.22 22.32
CA SER A 18 -15.16 -0.21 21.03
C SER A 18 -14.69 0.67 19.87
N ILE A 19 -14.69 2.01 20.04
CA ILE A 19 -14.20 2.94 19.01
C ILE A 19 -12.69 2.78 18.79
N ALA A 20 -11.91 2.62 19.86
CA ALA A 20 -10.47 2.37 19.76
C ALA A 20 -10.17 1.05 19.05
N VAL A 21 -10.92 -0.03 19.33
CA VAL A 21 -10.77 -1.30 18.63
C VAL A 21 -11.15 -1.17 17.15
N PHE A 22 -12.22 -0.45 16.83
CA PHE A 22 -12.66 -0.25 15.44
C PHE A 22 -11.67 0.59 14.62
N LEU A 23 -11.06 1.62 15.21
CA LEU A 23 -10.05 2.43 14.52
C LEU A 23 -8.75 1.66 14.24
N ASN A 24 -8.37 0.75 15.14
CA ASN A 24 -7.17 -0.09 14.95
C ASN A 24 -7.39 -1.19 13.91
N THR A 25 -8.60 -1.77 13.81
CA THR A 25 -8.87 -2.80 12.80
C THR A 25 -8.88 -2.21 11.38
N VAL A 26 -9.51 -1.04 11.18
CA VAL A 26 -9.59 -0.40 9.85
C VAL A 26 -8.20 -0.01 9.32
N ALA A 27 -7.30 0.46 10.17
CA ALA A 27 -5.91 0.77 9.79
C ALA A 27 -5.11 -0.48 9.39
N ALA A 28 -5.30 -1.60 10.10
CA ALA A 28 -4.61 -2.86 9.79
C ALA A 28 -5.09 -3.47 8.46
N TYR A 29 -6.39 -3.38 8.14
CA TYR A 29 -6.93 -3.93 6.89
C TYR A 29 -6.50 -3.16 5.63
N ALA A 30 -6.16 -1.87 5.75
CA ALA A 30 -5.69 -1.07 4.63
C ALA A 30 -4.33 -1.53 4.07
N GLN A 31 -3.50 -2.20 4.89
CA GLN A 31 -2.15 -2.62 4.53
C GLN A 31 -2.04 -4.08 4.07
N VAL A 32 -3.09 -4.89 4.21
CA VAL A 32 -3.04 -6.35 3.94
C VAL A 32 -2.74 -6.68 2.47
N ASN A 33 -2.99 -5.75 1.55
CA ASN A 33 -2.76 -5.94 0.11
C ASN A 33 -1.64 -5.06 -0.46
N CYS A 34 -0.82 -4.45 0.39
CA CYS A 34 0.29 -3.62 -0.05
C CYS A 34 1.59 -4.42 -0.17
N ILE A 35 2.41 -4.06 -1.15
CA ILE A 35 3.73 -4.67 -1.35
C ILE A 35 4.70 -3.96 -0.42
N LYS A 36 5.59 -4.69 0.26
CA LYS A 36 6.64 -4.03 1.03
C LYS A 36 7.81 -3.66 0.12
N VAL A 37 8.33 -2.44 0.26
CA VAL A 37 9.42 -1.94 -0.57
C VAL A 37 10.72 -2.73 -0.38
N ASP A 38 10.95 -3.26 0.83
CA ASP A 38 12.12 -4.08 1.17
C ASP A 38 12.16 -5.45 0.47
N GLN A 39 11.03 -5.90 -0.09
CA GLN A 39 10.95 -7.13 -0.86
C GLN A 39 11.32 -6.92 -2.33
N ILE A 40 11.49 -5.68 -2.78
CA ILE A 40 11.62 -5.33 -4.18
C ILE A 40 13.09 -5.16 -4.54
N ASP A 41 13.52 -5.87 -5.57
CA ASP A 41 14.88 -5.80 -6.11
C ASP A 41 14.93 -5.02 -7.42
N LYS A 42 13.95 -5.28 -8.31
CA LYS A 42 13.90 -4.68 -9.66
C LYS A 42 12.50 -4.20 -10.01
N TRP A 43 12.47 -3.20 -10.89
CA TRP A 43 11.27 -2.68 -11.54
C TRP A 43 11.43 -2.77 -13.05
N GLU A 44 10.37 -3.12 -13.77
CA GLU A 44 10.39 -3.18 -15.23
C GLU A 44 9.14 -2.54 -15.83
N VAL A 45 9.35 -1.49 -16.63
CA VAL A 45 8.28 -0.77 -17.30
C VAL A 45 7.78 -1.58 -18.49
N LEU A 46 6.54 -2.06 -18.40
CA LEU A 46 5.90 -2.78 -19.50
C LEU A 46 5.38 -1.81 -20.56
N ASP A 47 4.55 -0.89 -20.12
CA ASP A 47 3.87 0.12 -20.93
C ASP A 47 3.86 1.48 -20.21
N ASN A 48 3.11 2.44 -20.75
CA ASN A 48 3.09 3.81 -20.21
C ASN A 48 2.52 3.91 -18.80
N ASN A 49 1.72 2.95 -18.31
CA ASN A 49 1.07 3.07 -17.00
C ASN A 49 1.16 1.81 -16.15
N LYS A 50 1.93 0.80 -16.57
CA LYS A 50 2.06 -0.49 -15.89
C LYS A 50 3.51 -0.91 -15.75
N ILE A 51 3.85 -1.37 -14.55
CA ILE A 51 5.19 -1.81 -14.18
C ILE A 51 5.11 -3.17 -13.49
N ILE A 52 6.08 -4.04 -13.79
CA ILE A 52 6.31 -5.28 -13.05
C ILE A 52 7.31 -5.02 -11.92
N VAL A 53 6.99 -5.56 -10.76
CA VAL A 53 7.86 -5.54 -9.57
C VAL A 53 8.46 -6.92 -9.36
N TYR A 54 9.78 -6.98 -9.19
CA TYR A 54 10.52 -8.21 -8.95
C TYR A 54 10.99 -8.30 -7.50
N ASP A 55 10.96 -9.51 -6.95
CA ASP A 55 11.60 -9.81 -5.67
C ASP A 55 13.11 -10.00 -5.80
N ASN A 56 13.78 -10.14 -4.66
CA ASN A 56 15.22 -10.40 -4.55
C ASN A 56 15.70 -11.73 -5.15
N GLN A 57 14.80 -12.61 -5.56
CA GLN A 57 15.11 -13.85 -6.26
C GLN A 57 14.90 -13.70 -7.79
N GLY A 58 14.50 -12.51 -8.25
CA GLY A 58 14.14 -12.25 -9.65
C GLY A 58 12.77 -12.80 -10.04
N GLY A 59 11.94 -13.21 -9.07
CA GLY A 59 10.54 -13.58 -9.26
C GLY A 59 9.64 -12.36 -9.36
N ASN A 60 8.47 -12.49 -10.00
CA ASN A 60 7.51 -11.40 -10.12
C ASN A 60 6.58 -11.34 -8.89
N ILE A 61 6.52 -10.20 -8.20
CA ILE A 61 5.63 -10.00 -7.05
C ILE A 61 4.23 -9.57 -7.52
N ALA A 62 4.16 -8.51 -8.34
CA ALA A 62 2.91 -7.88 -8.75
C ALA A 62 3.08 -6.97 -9.97
N PHE A 63 1.96 -6.63 -10.62
CA PHE A 63 1.82 -5.47 -11.47
C PHE A 63 1.38 -4.27 -10.65
N VAL A 64 2.07 -3.13 -10.82
CA VAL A 64 1.67 -1.83 -10.28
C VAL A 64 1.19 -0.97 -11.44
N ILE A 65 -0.06 -0.50 -11.34
CA ILE A 65 -0.72 0.30 -12.36
C ILE A 65 -0.93 1.72 -11.84
N PHE A 66 -0.56 2.69 -12.66
CA PHE A 66 -0.61 4.11 -12.34
C PHE A 66 -1.73 4.82 -13.10
N ASP A 67 -2.24 5.89 -12.49
CA ASP A 67 -3.18 6.79 -13.16
C ASP A 67 -2.40 7.59 -14.18
N SER A 68 -2.79 7.47 -15.46
CA SER A 68 -2.29 8.22 -16.62
C SER A 68 -0.91 8.86 -16.37
N ILE A 69 0.15 8.06 -16.39
CA ILE A 69 1.48 8.63 -16.52
C ILE A 69 1.53 9.16 -17.95
N SER A 70 1.49 10.49 -18.09
CA SER A 70 1.96 11.09 -19.33
C SER A 70 3.48 11.12 -19.21
N PRO A 71 4.22 10.20 -19.88
CA PRO A 71 5.67 10.31 -19.86
C PRO A 71 6.01 11.69 -20.42
N ALA A 72 6.80 12.46 -19.67
CA ALA A 72 7.27 13.73 -20.21
C ALA A 72 7.97 13.42 -21.54
N PRO A 73 7.69 14.16 -22.63
CA PRO A 73 8.07 13.80 -23.99
C PRO A 73 9.58 13.65 -24.25
N SER A 74 10.43 13.88 -23.24
CA SER A 74 11.88 13.83 -23.30
C SER A 74 12.53 12.64 -22.58
N LEU A 75 11.78 11.76 -21.91
CA LEU A 75 12.37 10.65 -21.17
C LEU A 75 12.30 9.37 -21.99
N LYS A 76 13.48 8.84 -22.35
CA LYS A 76 13.60 7.50 -22.91
C LYS A 76 13.10 6.51 -21.86
N LYS A 77 12.41 5.45 -22.32
CA LYS A 77 11.81 4.35 -21.52
C LYS A 77 12.73 3.72 -20.46
N ASN A 78 14.04 4.00 -20.51
CA ASN A 78 15.06 3.41 -19.65
C ASN A 78 15.52 4.30 -18.47
N ASP A 79 15.12 5.58 -18.41
CA ASP A 79 15.64 6.53 -17.40
C ASP A 79 14.59 6.94 -16.34
N GLU A 80 13.47 6.22 -16.23
CA GLU A 80 12.43 6.53 -15.24
C GLU A 80 12.87 6.14 -13.83
N THR A 81 13.08 7.14 -12.97
CA THR A 81 13.36 6.91 -11.55
C THR A 81 12.08 7.03 -10.75
N PHE A 82 11.66 5.94 -10.11
CA PHE A 82 10.50 5.90 -9.23
C PHE A 82 10.94 6.18 -7.79
N ARG A 83 10.34 7.18 -7.14
CA ARG A 83 10.56 7.43 -5.71
C ARG A 83 9.26 7.26 -4.93
N PHE A 84 9.32 6.40 -3.92
CA PHE A 84 8.25 6.16 -2.95
C PHE A 84 8.68 6.73 -1.60
N PHE A 85 7.75 7.38 -0.90
CA PHE A 85 7.98 7.96 0.43
C PHE A 85 7.44 7.07 1.56
N SER A 86 7.08 5.82 1.25
CA SER A 86 6.46 4.86 2.16
C SER A 86 7.23 3.54 2.17
N SER A 87 7.18 2.81 3.28
CA SER A 87 7.73 1.45 3.41
C SER A 87 6.91 0.39 2.66
N THR A 88 5.71 0.76 2.23
CA THR A 88 4.80 -0.09 1.47
C THR A 88 4.30 0.65 0.24
N ILE A 89 3.86 -0.12 -0.74
CA ILE A 89 3.29 0.34 -1.99
C ILE A 89 1.85 -0.12 -2.00
N CYS A 90 0.94 0.85 -1.91
CA CYS A 90 -0.48 0.65 -1.76
C CYS A 90 -1.25 1.31 -2.91
N ARG A 91 -2.50 0.87 -3.09
CA ARG A 91 -3.44 1.59 -3.93
C ARG A 91 -3.59 3.03 -3.43
N PHE A 92 -3.61 3.98 -4.35
CA PHE A 92 -3.70 5.43 -4.13
C PHE A 92 -2.45 6.09 -3.53
N ASP A 93 -1.35 5.35 -3.39
CA ASP A 93 -0.08 5.97 -3.05
C ASP A 93 0.37 6.92 -4.16
N ARG A 94 0.98 8.02 -3.73
CA ARG A 94 1.56 8.99 -4.64
C ARG A 94 3.02 8.64 -4.91
N VAL A 95 3.38 8.66 -6.18
CA VAL A 95 4.71 8.26 -6.65
C VAL A 95 5.27 9.38 -7.50
N GLN A 96 6.53 9.73 -7.25
CA GLN A 96 7.23 10.69 -8.07
C GLN A 96 7.96 9.95 -9.20
N ILE A 97 7.68 10.36 -10.43
CA ILE A 97 8.30 9.83 -11.66
C ILE A 97 8.87 11.01 -12.43
N SER A 98 10.20 11.07 -12.55
CA SER A 98 10.91 11.99 -13.47
C SER A 98 10.34 13.42 -13.53
N ASN A 99 10.20 14.05 -12.35
CA ASN A 99 9.66 15.39 -12.09
C ASN A 99 8.12 15.56 -12.13
N GLY A 100 7.36 14.51 -12.45
CA GLY A 100 5.91 14.45 -12.29
C GLY A 100 5.48 13.68 -11.05
N MET A 101 4.27 13.96 -10.56
CA MET A 101 3.61 13.17 -9.52
C MET A 101 2.47 12.37 -10.15
N THR A 102 2.44 11.07 -9.91
CA THR A 102 1.32 10.19 -10.29
C THR A 102 0.75 9.49 -9.05
N MET A 103 -0.34 8.77 -9.24
CA MET A 103 -1.01 7.96 -8.22
C MET A 103 -1.07 6.51 -8.68
N ILE A 104 -0.96 5.56 -7.76
CA ILE A 104 -1.18 4.15 -8.03
C ILE A 104 -2.68 3.89 -8.12
N THR A 105 -3.18 3.48 -9.28
CA THR A 105 -4.59 3.14 -9.51
C THR A 105 -4.94 1.80 -8.88
N SER A 106 -4.06 0.81 -9.05
CA SER A 106 -4.25 -0.57 -8.61
C SER A 106 -2.95 -1.34 -8.49
N ILE A 107 -3.00 -2.42 -7.73
CA ILE A 107 -1.94 -3.41 -7.57
C ILE A 107 -2.54 -4.78 -7.85
N GLU A 108 -1.97 -5.50 -8.80
CA GLU A 108 -2.43 -6.83 -9.22
C GLU A 108 -1.34 -7.86 -8.89
N PRO A 109 -1.54 -8.77 -7.92
CA PRO A 109 -0.57 -9.81 -7.63
C PRO A 109 -0.45 -10.78 -8.81
N ILE A 110 0.78 -11.17 -9.17
CA ILE A 110 1.01 -12.02 -10.35
C ILE A 110 0.77 -13.50 -10.04
N ARG A 111 1.02 -13.91 -8.78
CA ARG A 111 0.56 -15.13 -8.08
C ARG A 111 1.12 -15.10 -6.65
N LYS A 112 0.45 -15.79 -5.72
CA LYS A 112 1.08 -16.26 -4.46
C LYS A 112 1.52 -17.70 -4.65
#